data_AF-A0A370PMW6-F1
#
_entry.id   AF-A0A370PMW6-F1
#
_cell.length_a   1.000
_cell.length_b   1.000
_cell.length_c   1.000
_cell.angle_alpha   90.00
_cell.angle_beta   90.00
_cell.angle_gamma   90.00
#
_symmetry.space_group_name_H-M   'P 1'
#
loop_
_entity.id
_entity.type
_entity.pdbx_description
1 polymer ?
#
loop_
_entity_poly.entity_id
_entity_poly.type
_entity_poly.pdbx_seq_one_letter_code
_entity_poly.pdbx_strand_id
1 'polypeptide(L)'
;MSLYYDAVSILTAPSTTGGSFKSRIYNARNIKSAPAQIYALIIEASKWDILLKEVIEAAGILKLEPKLTPLLSLLLVHDHLLAKSGLAAKATHPLRQTIERHKTRLRGEFTKARVRRGCATIPELKDAIAREKLALQGAAGLSTAIYPRWVRVNNIRTTMEKQLSTTFAGYEQVSSLAELTLPKRMVLDPHVPDLIAVAPGVEFTSSPAYKNGEIILQDKASCFPAYLLVGDEDEGWDTSKGLLDGCAAPGNKTTHMASLLAKQQHTHQNKKGRTANGTYHIFSMDQSPIRAKTLQKMVSTAGADTTVTVLPGQDFLALDPTDPRFENVSGLLLDPSCSGSGIIGRDDVPKLTLPESTTSSSSSTGKKRKRRANDEDETHGGKKPPTESPSATDENDVPVTGMTEERLIKLSNLQTRIVEHALSFPAATRVTYSTCSIHLLENEAVVSRILASEVAKTRGWRVLRRDEQPVGMRKWVHRGIREERGVGGGSAAAATTVDGVGAEVTLSDEELEGCLRCWPGDEEGTGGFFVAGFVRDGDEDGESKEIQDEKVDADEDEDEEDGEDEWEGFSD
;
A
#
# COMPACT_ATOMS: atom_id res chain seq x y z
N MET A 1 -23.81 24.81 11.43
CA MET A 1 -22.84 23.74 11.70
C MET A 1 -22.89 22.82 10.49
N SER A 2 -21.87 22.85 9.64
CA SER A 2 -21.90 22.18 8.34
C SER A 2 -21.55 20.70 8.39
N LEU A 3 -21.04 20.17 9.53
CA LEU A 3 -20.53 18.81 9.66
C LEU A 3 -21.37 17.72 8.97
N TYR A 4 -22.67 17.67 9.26
CA TYR A 4 -23.55 16.67 8.67
C TYR A 4 -23.75 16.87 7.17
N TYR A 5 -23.84 18.11 6.71
CA TYR A 5 -23.93 18.42 5.28
C TYR A 5 -22.62 18.16 4.54
N ASP A 6 -21.47 18.48 5.16
CA ASP A 6 -20.14 18.18 4.64
C ASP A 6 -19.98 16.65 4.49
N ALA A 7 -20.40 15.87 5.50
CA ALA A 7 -20.39 14.42 5.45
C ALA A 7 -21.32 13.84 4.37
N VAL A 8 -22.54 14.36 4.22
CA VAL A 8 -23.43 13.98 3.11
C VAL A 8 -22.80 14.31 1.78
N SER A 9 -22.22 15.51 1.63
CA SER A 9 -21.56 15.95 0.40
C SER A 9 -20.43 15.01 0.00
N ILE A 10 -19.61 14.56 0.96
CA ILE A 10 -18.55 13.58 0.72
C ILE A 10 -19.12 12.22 0.26
N LEU A 11 -20.17 11.73 0.93
CA LEU A 11 -20.80 10.44 0.61
C LEU A 11 -21.53 10.44 -0.74
N THR A 12 -21.99 11.61 -1.21
CA THR A 12 -22.70 11.75 -2.49
C THR A 12 -21.84 12.32 -3.62
N ALA A 13 -20.61 12.74 -3.33
CA ALA A 13 -19.71 13.27 -4.36
C ALA A 13 -19.38 12.17 -5.38
N PRO A 14 -19.39 12.49 -6.69
CA PRO A 14 -18.95 11.53 -7.71
C PRO A 14 -17.51 11.09 -7.42
N SER A 15 -17.23 9.80 -7.62
CA SER A 15 -15.92 9.16 -7.41
C SER A 15 -14.79 9.69 -8.30
N THR A 16 -15.05 10.71 -9.12
CA THR A 16 -14.07 11.35 -10.01
C THR A 16 -13.02 12.19 -9.28
N THR A 17 -13.23 12.48 -7.99
CA THR A 17 -12.24 13.17 -7.16
C THR A 17 -11.23 12.14 -6.67
N GLY A 18 -10.03 12.13 -7.25
CA GLY A 18 -8.96 11.21 -6.86
C GLY A 18 -8.71 11.13 -5.33
N GLY A 19 -8.43 9.93 -4.78
CA GLY A 19 -7.88 9.64 -3.46
C GLY A 19 -8.58 8.49 -2.74
N SER A 20 -7.93 7.87 -1.75
CA SER A 20 -8.63 7.01 -0.77
C SER A 20 -9.80 7.78 -0.17
N PHE A 21 -10.75 7.06 0.41
CA PHE A 21 -11.85 7.71 1.12
C PHE A 21 -11.35 8.70 2.19
N LYS A 22 -10.22 8.41 2.84
CA LYS A 22 -9.59 9.30 3.82
C LYS A 22 -8.98 10.53 3.14
N SER A 23 -8.17 10.37 2.10
CA SER A 23 -7.59 11.53 1.37
C SER A 23 -8.66 12.44 0.79
N ARG A 24 -9.74 11.88 0.21
CA ARG A 24 -10.87 12.69 -0.30
C ARG A 24 -11.45 13.62 0.77
N ILE A 25 -11.53 13.17 2.02
CA ILE A 25 -12.02 14.00 3.12
C ILE A 25 -10.98 15.03 3.54
N TYR A 26 -9.71 14.65 3.64
CA TYR A 26 -8.64 15.54 4.10
C TYR A 26 -8.23 16.59 3.06
N ASN A 27 -8.42 16.30 1.78
CA ASN A 27 -8.12 17.19 0.65
C ASN A 27 -9.34 17.92 0.11
N ALA A 28 -10.53 17.72 0.69
CA ALA A 28 -11.73 18.42 0.27
C ALA A 28 -11.59 19.93 0.50
N ARG A 29 -11.61 20.71 -0.59
CA ARG A 29 -11.51 22.18 -0.54
C ARG A 29 -12.83 22.87 -0.15
N ASN A 30 -13.95 22.16 -0.25
CA ASN A 30 -15.31 22.71 -0.09
C ASN A 30 -16.01 22.30 1.23
N ILE A 31 -15.26 21.80 2.22
CA ILE A 31 -15.79 21.47 3.56
C ILE A 31 -15.45 22.58 4.55
N LYS A 32 -16.35 22.84 5.52
CA LYS A 32 -16.09 23.83 6.58
C LYS A 32 -15.76 23.16 7.93
N SER A 33 -16.04 21.87 8.06
CA SER A 33 -15.76 21.10 9.27
C SER A 33 -14.40 20.42 9.21
N ALA A 34 -13.83 20.09 10.38
CA ALA A 34 -12.54 19.41 10.44
C ALA A 34 -12.61 18.02 9.78
N PRO A 35 -11.69 17.68 8.85
CA PRO A 35 -11.66 16.39 8.15
C PRO A 35 -11.77 15.17 9.08
N ALA A 36 -11.02 15.18 10.19
CA ALA A 36 -11.03 14.11 11.17
C ALA A 36 -12.43 13.87 11.78
N GLN A 37 -13.22 14.93 11.99
CA GLN A 37 -14.57 14.81 12.53
C GLN A 37 -15.54 14.22 11.49
N ILE A 38 -15.39 14.61 10.22
CA ILE A 38 -16.20 14.05 9.11
C ILE A 38 -15.92 12.56 8.97
N TYR A 39 -14.63 12.17 8.91
CA TYR A 39 -14.21 10.77 8.80
C TYR A 39 -14.74 9.95 9.98
N ALA A 40 -14.54 10.41 11.22
CA ALA A 40 -15.03 9.73 12.41
C ALA A 40 -16.56 9.55 12.40
N LEU A 41 -17.32 10.60 12.05
CA LEU A 41 -18.78 10.54 11.97
C LEU A 41 -19.25 9.48 10.96
N ILE A 42 -18.69 9.48 9.75
CA ILE A 42 -19.11 8.54 8.70
C ILE A 42 -18.75 7.11 9.09
N ILE A 43 -17.52 6.87 9.56
CA ILE A 43 -17.06 5.53 9.93
C ILE A 43 -17.85 5.00 11.12
N GLU A 44 -18.06 5.78 12.17
CA GLU A 44 -18.86 5.33 13.32
C GLU A 44 -20.32 5.09 12.92
N ALA A 45 -20.95 6.00 12.17
CA ALA A 45 -22.32 5.80 11.70
C ALA A 45 -22.47 4.53 10.83
N SER A 46 -21.46 4.22 10.01
CA SER A 46 -21.46 3.02 9.16
C SER A 46 -21.45 1.70 9.94
N LYS A 47 -20.99 1.69 11.19
CA LYS A 47 -21.01 0.49 12.05
C LYS A 47 -22.41 0.15 12.55
N TRP A 48 -23.32 1.13 12.51
CA TRP A 48 -24.67 1.03 13.06
C TRP A 48 -25.76 1.21 12.00
N ASP A 49 -25.40 1.36 10.72
CA ASP A 49 -26.30 1.74 9.63
C ASP A 49 -27.57 0.89 9.54
N ILE A 50 -27.47 -0.44 9.66
CA ILE A 50 -28.63 -1.35 9.64
C ILE A 50 -29.58 -1.10 10.82
N LEU A 51 -29.03 -0.94 12.04
CA LEU A 51 -29.83 -0.61 13.22
C LEU A 51 -30.45 0.79 13.10
N LEU A 52 -29.68 1.77 12.64
CA LEU A 52 -30.12 3.14 12.49
C LEU A 52 -31.24 3.24 11.43
N LYS A 53 -31.12 2.51 10.32
CA LYS A 53 -32.19 2.35 9.34
C LYS A 53 -33.48 1.87 10.00
N GLU A 54 -33.43 0.76 10.73
CA GLU A 54 -34.57 0.17 11.42
C GLU A 54 -35.23 1.18 12.38
N VAL A 55 -34.42 1.85 13.20
CA VAL A 55 -34.88 2.84 14.18
C VAL A 55 -35.53 4.05 13.49
N ILE A 56 -34.93 4.56 12.41
CA ILE A 56 -35.45 5.71 11.66
C ILE A 56 -36.78 5.38 10.97
N GLU A 57 -36.88 4.19 10.38
CA GLU A 57 -38.10 3.72 9.72
C GLU A 57 -39.24 3.51 10.71
N ALA A 58 -38.98 2.83 11.84
CA ALA A 58 -39.97 2.64 12.90
C ALA A 58 -40.37 3.97 13.56
N ALA A 59 -39.41 4.89 13.71
CA ALA A 59 -39.68 6.25 14.20
C ALA A 59 -40.38 7.14 13.16
N GLY A 60 -40.47 6.72 11.89
CA GLY A 60 -41.22 7.40 10.83
C GLY A 60 -40.82 8.87 10.60
N ILE A 61 -39.62 9.29 11.03
CA ILE A 61 -39.25 10.71 11.09
C ILE A 61 -39.08 11.34 9.71
N LEU A 62 -38.71 10.55 8.70
CA LEU A 62 -38.55 11.01 7.31
C LEU A 62 -39.87 11.48 6.70
N LYS A 63 -41.00 10.93 7.14
CA LYS A 63 -42.34 11.35 6.70
C LYS A 63 -42.78 12.65 7.36
N LEU A 64 -42.26 12.94 8.55
CA LEU A 64 -42.67 14.08 9.38
C LEU A 64 -41.79 15.31 9.13
N GLU A 65 -40.55 15.12 8.68
CA GLU A 65 -39.55 16.16 8.54
C GLU A 65 -39.00 16.19 7.10
N PRO A 66 -39.62 16.92 6.16
CA PRO A 66 -39.30 16.87 4.72
C PRO A 66 -37.89 17.37 4.39
N LYS A 67 -37.22 18.05 5.32
CA LYS A 67 -35.83 18.50 5.18
C LYS A 67 -34.81 17.41 5.52
N LEU A 68 -35.23 16.29 6.10
CA LEU A 68 -34.36 15.15 6.37
C LEU A 68 -34.30 14.23 5.15
N THR A 69 -33.10 14.04 4.63
CA THR A 69 -32.82 12.96 3.68
C THR A 69 -32.42 11.69 4.44
N PRO A 70 -32.53 10.50 3.82
CA PRO A 70 -32.09 9.24 4.44
C PRO A 70 -30.67 9.30 5.02
N LEU A 71 -29.69 9.75 4.22
CA LEU A 71 -28.30 9.91 4.63
C LEU A 71 -28.16 10.88 5.81
N LEU A 72 -28.78 12.06 5.71
CA LEU A 72 -28.70 13.08 6.75
C LEU A 72 -29.31 12.60 8.07
N SER A 73 -30.44 11.90 8.00
CA SER A 73 -31.11 11.33 9.16
C SER A 73 -30.25 10.26 9.85
N LEU A 74 -29.56 9.40 9.08
CA LEU A 74 -28.70 8.35 9.61
C LEU A 74 -27.55 8.94 10.44
N LEU A 75 -26.84 9.92 9.89
CA LEU A 75 -25.71 10.58 10.58
C LEU A 75 -26.16 11.35 11.83
N LEU A 76 -27.29 12.04 11.77
CA LEU A 76 -27.83 12.79 12.90
C LEU A 76 -28.33 11.87 14.02
N VAL A 77 -29.02 10.79 13.68
CA VAL A 77 -29.56 9.84 14.66
C VAL A 77 -28.43 9.03 15.31
N HIS A 78 -27.35 8.71 14.58
CA HIS A 78 -26.13 8.16 15.17
C HIS A 78 -25.64 9.04 16.33
N ASP A 79 -25.37 10.33 16.06
CA ASP A 79 -24.85 11.21 17.09
C ASP A 79 -25.83 11.42 18.24
N HIS A 80 -27.13 11.45 17.97
CA HIS A 80 -28.15 11.60 19.01
C HIS A 80 -28.22 10.40 19.97
N LEU A 81 -28.05 9.17 19.47
CA LEU A 81 -28.25 7.94 20.24
C LEU A 81 -26.96 7.32 20.77
N LEU A 82 -25.85 7.46 20.04
CA LEU A 82 -24.63 6.66 20.26
C LEU A 82 -23.39 7.52 20.56
N ALA A 83 -23.31 8.77 20.08
CA ALA A 83 -22.16 9.62 20.37
C ALA A 83 -22.21 10.15 21.82
N LYS A 84 -21.08 10.09 22.53
CA LYS A 84 -20.95 10.56 23.93
C LYS A 84 -21.31 12.04 24.08
N SER A 85 -20.97 12.87 23.10
CA SER A 85 -21.24 14.31 23.08
C SER A 85 -22.64 14.66 22.55
N GLY A 86 -23.40 13.69 22.06
CA GLY A 86 -24.66 13.94 21.37
C GLY A 86 -24.46 14.62 20.01
N LEU A 87 -25.53 15.25 19.52
CA LEU A 87 -25.54 16.04 18.28
C LEU A 87 -24.52 17.17 18.36
N ALA A 88 -23.57 17.18 17.42
CA ALA A 88 -22.58 18.24 17.28
C ALA A 88 -23.25 19.62 17.12
N ALA A 89 -24.34 19.70 16.32
CA ALA A 89 -25.01 20.96 16.05
C ALA A 89 -25.48 21.70 17.33
N LYS A 90 -25.39 23.04 17.32
CA LYS A 90 -25.86 23.90 18.43
C LYS A 90 -27.36 23.71 18.66
N ALA A 91 -27.84 23.92 19.90
CA ALA A 91 -29.25 23.74 20.28
C ALA A 91 -30.24 24.59 19.45
N THR A 92 -29.83 25.76 19.00
CA THR A 92 -30.63 26.64 18.15
C THR A 92 -30.64 26.23 16.66
N HIS A 93 -29.85 25.23 16.28
CA HIS A 93 -29.72 24.83 14.88
C HIS A 93 -30.94 24.01 14.42
N PRO A 94 -31.54 24.31 13.25
CA PRO A 94 -32.74 23.63 12.78
C PRO A 94 -32.63 22.10 12.73
N LEU A 95 -31.49 21.56 12.26
CA LEU A 95 -31.26 20.10 12.22
C LEU A 95 -31.34 19.45 13.60
N ARG A 96 -30.79 20.10 14.63
CA ARG A 96 -30.82 19.56 15.99
C ARG A 96 -32.23 19.60 16.55
N GLN A 97 -32.92 20.71 16.38
CA GLN A 97 -34.32 20.85 16.81
C GLN A 97 -35.21 19.80 16.15
N THR A 98 -35.03 19.56 14.84
CA THR A 98 -35.75 18.51 14.11
C THR A 98 -35.57 17.14 14.76
N ILE A 99 -34.34 16.73 15.11
CA ILE A 99 -34.11 15.43 15.77
C ILE A 99 -34.62 15.43 17.22
N GLU A 100 -34.42 16.52 17.96
CA GLU A 100 -34.83 16.64 19.37
C GLU A 100 -36.36 16.62 19.56
N ARG A 101 -37.14 17.09 18.58
CA ARG A 101 -38.61 16.94 18.57
C ARG A 101 -39.03 15.47 18.61
N HIS A 102 -38.25 14.57 18.01
CA HIS A 102 -38.54 13.14 17.92
C HIS A 102 -37.71 12.29 18.90
N LYS A 103 -36.97 12.91 19.83
CA LYS A 103 -36.03 12.21 20.74
C LYS A 103 -36.65 11.05 21.52
N THR A 104 -37.88 11.21 22.01
CA THR A 104 -38.58 10.18 22.79
C THR A 104 -38.91 8.97 21.93
N ARG A 105 -39.37 9.21 20.70
CA ARG A 105 -39.69 8.16 19.74
C ARG A 105 -38.44 7.41 19.29
N LEU A 106 -37.38 8.15 18.92
CA LEU A 106 -36.10 7.57 18.52
C LEU A 106 -35.48 6.70 19.64
N ARG A 107 -35.47 7.19 20.88
CA ARG A 107 -34.99 6.40 22.03
C ARG A 107 -35.86 5.17 22.30
N GLY A 108 -37.18 5.30 22.14
CA GLY A 108 -38.12 4.19 22.28
C GLY A 108 -37.84 3.08 21.26
N GLU A 109 -37.75 3.42 19.98
CA GLU A 109 -37.47 2.45 18.92
C GLU A 109 -36.06 1.85 19.03
N PHE A 110 -35.05 2.64 19.38
CA PHE A 110 -33.71 2.13 19.67
C PHE A 110 -33.71 1.10 20.82
N THR A 111 -34.44 1.38 21.90
CA THR A 111 -34.56 0.46 23.03
C THR A 111 -35.25 -0.84 22.60
N LYS A 112 -36.34 -0.75 21.83
CA LYS A 112 -37.03 -1.93 21.30
C LYS A 112 -36.12 -2.76 20.39
N ALA A 113 -35.39 -2.11 19.48
CA ALA A 113 -34.48 -2.76 18.55
C ALA A 113 -33.34 -3.49 19.28
N ARG A 114 -32.83 -2.91 20.37
CA ARG A 114 -31.84 -3.53 21.26
C ARG A 114 -32.41 -4.74 22.01
N VAL A 115 -33.58 -4.58 22.63
CA VAL A 115 -34.22 -5.64 23.42
C VAL A 115 -34.63 -6.83 22.54
N ARG A 116 -35.09 -6.58 21.31
CA ARG A 116 -35.41 -7.64 20.33
C ARG A 116 -34.20 -8.52 20.00
N ARG A 117 -32.99 -7.97 20.08
CA ARG A 117 -31.71 -8.68 19.88
C ARG A 117 -31.15 -9.29 21.17
N GLY A 118 -31.88 -9.23 22.29
CA GLY A 118 -31.45 -9.79 23.57
C GLY A 118 -30.21 -9.12 24.18
N CYS A 119 -29.80 -7.95 23.70
CA CYS A 119 -28.57 -7.28 24.14
C CYS A 119 -28.85 -6.41 25.37
N ALA A 120 -28.20 -6.66 26.50
CA ALA A 120 -28.35 -5.87 27.73
C ALA A 120 -27.58 -4.55 27.67
N THR A 121 -26.48 -4.51 26.92
CA THR A 121 -25.58 -3.36 26.83
C THR A 121 -25.37 -2.89 25.38
N ILE A 122 -24.85 -1.66 25.21
CA ILE A 122 -24.49 -1.12 23.88
C ILE A 122 -23.32 -1.90 23.25
N PRO A 123 -22.26 -2.29 23.99
CA PRO A 123 -21.20 -3.15 23.43
C PRO A 123 -21.72 -4.49 22.88
N GLU A 124 -22.58 -5.20 23.62
CA GLU A 124 -23.20 -6.44 23.13
C GLU A 124 -24.01 -6.20 21.86
N LEU A 125 -24.75 -5.09 21.82
CA LEU A 125 -25.53 -4.70 20.64
C LEU A 125 -24.62 -4.42 19.45
N LYS A 126 -23.48 -3.76 19.66
CA LYS A 126 -22.50 -3.47 18.60
C LYS A 126 -22.01 -4.77 17.97
N ASP A 127 -21.66 -5.77 18.78
CA ASP A 127 -21.18 -7.07 18.31
C ASP A 127 -22.28 -7.84 17.57
N ALA A 128 -23.53 -7.76 18.04
CA ALA A 128 -24.68 -8.36 17.37
C ALA A 128 -24.93 -7.73 15.98
N ILE A 129 -24.89 -6.40 15.88
CA ILE A 129 -25.07 -5.68 14.61
C ILE A 129 -23.91 -5.97 13.65
N ALA A 130 -22.67 -6.07 14.14
CA ALA A 130 -21.54 -6.44 13.30
C ALA A 130 -21.73 -7.84 12.67
N ARG A 131 -22.21 -8.82 13.45
CA ARG A 131 -22.55 -10.17 12.93
C ARG A 131 -23.71 -10.15 11.94
N GLU A 132 -24.77 -9.38 12.23
CA GLU A 132 -25.94 -9.23 11.34
C GLU A 132 -25.55 -8.60 10.00
N LYS A 133 -24.71 -7.57 10.04
CA LYS A 133 -24.16 -6.90 8.85
C LYS A 133 -23.33 -7.85 7.99
N LEU A 134 -22.49 -8.67 8.63
CA LEU A 134 -21.70 -9.69 7.95
C LEU A 134 -22.60 -10.77 7.31
N ALA A 135 -23.68 -11.18 7.97
CA ALA A 135 -24.65 -12.14 7.43
C ALA A 135 -25.45 -11.58 6.24
N LEU A 136 -25.87 -10.31 6.31
CA LEU A 136 -26.66 -9.63 5.27
C LEU A 136 -25.89 -9.40 3.96
N GLN A 137 -24.56 -9.36 4.01
CA GLN A 137 -23.73 -9.22 2.82
C GLN A 137 -23.66 -10.49 1.98
N GLY A 138 -24.14 -11.64 2.49
CA GLY A 138 -24.29 -12.90 1.74
C GLY A 138 -22.99 -13.41 1.09
N ALA A 139 -23.08 -14.53 0.38
CA ALA A 139 -21.94 -15.18 -0.31
C ALA A 139 -21.23 -14.35 -1.39
N ALA A 140 -21.66 -13.10 -1.65
CA ALA A 140 -20.97 -12.14 -2.51
C ALA A 140 -19.95 -11.25 -1.77
N GLY A 141 -19.97 -11.25 -0.42
CA GLY A 141 -18.96 -10.63 0.45
C GLY A 141 -18.01 -11.64 1.10
N LEU A 142 -18.26 -12.94 0.89
CA LEU A 142 -17.30 -14.01 1.15
C LEU A 142 -16.29 -14.03 -0.01
N SER A 143 -15.33 -13.11 0.06
CA SER A 143 -13.97 -13.65 0.04
C SER A 143 -13.95 -14.71 1.14
N THR A 144 -13.82 -15.98 0.78
CA THR A 144 -13.58 -17.07 1.74
C THR A 144 -12.39 -16.79 2.64
N ALA A 145 -11.53 -15.83 2.26
CA ALA A 145 -10.44 -15.35 3.07
C ALA A 145 -10.88 -14.32 4.12
N ILE A 146 -10.57 -14.66 5.36
CA ILE A 146 -10.47 -13.71 6.47
C ILE A 146 -9.26 -12.82 6.20
N TYR A 147 -9.42 -11.51 6.32
CA TYR A 147 -8.30 -10.56 6.23
C TYR A 147 -7.81 -10.20 7.65
N PRO A 148 -6.83 -10.93 8.20
CA PRO A 148 -6.44 -10.80 9.59
C PRO A 148 -5.74 -9.46 9.85
N ARG A 149 -5.59 -9.13 11.14
CA ARG A 149 -4.63 -8.09 11.54
C ARG A 149 -3.24 -8.73 11.64
N TRP A 150 -2.38 -8.37 10.70
CA TRP A 150 -0.97 -8.74 10.73
C TRP A 150 -0.18 -7.88 11.71
N VAL A 151 0.63 -8.54 12.55
CA VAL A 151 1.46 -7.94 13.59
C VAL A 151 2.88 -8.51 13.48
N ARG A 152 3.84 -7.66 13.13
CA ARG A 152 5.25 -7.98 13.06
C ARG A 152 5.92 -7.71 14.40
N VAL A 153 6.71 -8.65 14.90
CA VAL A 153 7.57 -8.43 16.07
C VAL A 153 8.83 -7.68 15.66
N ASN A 154 9.21 -6.65 16.41
CA ASN A 154 10.41 -5.86 16.15
C ASN A 154 11.60 -6.40 16.93
N ASN A 155 12.49 -7.11 16.23
CA ASN A 155 13.65 -7.78 16.82
C ASN A 155 14.74 -6.82 17.33
N ILE A 156 14.63 -5.51 17.07
CA ILE A 156 15.49 -4.50 17.70
C ILE A 156 15.14 -4.32 19.19
N ARG A 157 13.85 -4.47 19.56
CA ARG A 157 13.34 -4.12 20.90
C ARG A 157 12.88 -5.32 21.73
N THR A 158 12.56 -6.43 21.07
CA THR A 158 11.96 -7.60 21.71
C THR A 158 12.28 -8.87 20.92
N THR A 159 11.78 -10.01 21.38
CA THR A 159 11.80 -11.28 20.63
C THR A 159 10.39 -11.83 20.48
N MET A 160 10.21 -12.75 19.53
CA MET A 160 8.96 -13.50 19.34
C MET A 160 8.53 -14.20 20.63
N GLU A 161 9.45 -14.91 21.28
CA GLU A 161 9.21 -15.63 22.54
C GLU A 161 8.68 -14.70 23.64
N LYS A 162 9.31 -13.53 23.83
CA LYS A 162 8.88 -12.54 24.81
C LYS A 162 7.48 -11.99 24.51
N GLN A 163 7.14 -11.76 23.23
CA GLN A 163 5.82 -11.26 22.87
C GLN A 163 4.74 -12.34 23.02
N LEU A 164 5.05 -13.61 22.72
CA LEU A 164 4.17 -14.74 22.99
C LEU A 164 3.87 -14.90 24.48
N SER A 165 4.86 -14.69 25.36
CA SER A 165 4.68 -14.78 26.80
C SER A 165 4.09 -13.51 27.45
N THR A 166 3.90 -12.42 26.70
CA THR A 166 3.39 -11.14 27.22
C THR A 166 2.16 -10.67 26.45
N THR A 167 2.34 -9.93 25.35
CA THR A 167 1.28 -9.34 24.53
C THR A 167 0.26 -10.38 24.06
N PHE A 168 0.74 -11.58 23.74
CA PHE A 168 -0.08 -12.66 23.21
C PHE A 168 -0.32 -13.81 24.20
N ALA A 169 0.04 -13.66 25.48
CA ALA A 169 -0.08 -14.74 26.48
C ALA A 169 -1.51 -15.30 26.64
N GLY A 170 -2.51 -14.46 26.38
CA GLY A 170 -3.93 -14.84 26.42
C GLY A 170 -4.52 -15.28 25.08
N TYR A 171 -3.70 -15.46 24.03
CA TYR A 171 -4.14 -15.88 22.72
C TYR A 171 -3.98 -17.39 22.52
N GLU A 172 -5.01 -18.03 22.00
CA GLU A 172 -4.97 -19.42 21.54
C GLU A 172 -4.32 -19.47 20.15
N GLN A 173 -3.27 -20.28 19.98
CA GLN A 173 -2.67 -20.50 18.67
C GLN A 173 -3.52 -21.51 17.88
N VAL A 174 -3.93 -21.12 16.68
CA VAL A 174 -4.71 -21.94 15.74
C VAL A 174 -3.92 -22.26 14.48
N SER A 175 -4.43 -23.20 13.68
CA SER A 175 -3.69 -23.77 12.55
C SER A 175 -3.95 -23.08 11.20
N SER A 176 -5.06 -22.35 11.09
CA SER A 176 -5.51 -21.72 9.86
C SER A 176 -6.05 -20.32 10.09
N LEU A 177 -5.86 -19.43 9.10
CA LEU A 177 -6.46 -18.10 9.09
C LEU A 177 -7.99 -18.15 9.16
N ALA A 178 -8.62 -19.20 8.61
CA ALA A 178 -10.07 -19.41 8.67
C ALA A 178 -10.61 -19.54 10.10
N GLU A 179 -9.76 -19.90 11.07
CA GLU A 179 -10.13 -20.02 12.48
C GLU A 179 -10.08 -18.69 13.25
N LEU A 180 -9.59 -17.61 12.61
CA LEU A 180 -9.52 -16.26 13.17
C LEU A 180 -10.86 -15.50 13.12
N THR A 181 -11.95 -16.23 13.35
CA THR A 181 -13.32 -15.69 13.46
C THR A 181 -13.69 -15.30 14.90
N LEU A 182 -12.95 -15.83 15.89
CA LEU A 182 -13.16 -15.57 17.31
C LEU A 182 -12.05 -14.67 17.90
N PRO A 183 -12.35 -13.86 18.92
CA PRO A 183 -11.35 -13.03 19.59
C PRO A 183 -10.30 -13.89 20.31
N LYS A 184 -9.12 -13.32 20.55
CA LYS A 184 -7.99 -13.96 21.23
C LYS A 184 -7.50 -15.26 20.58
N ARG A 185 -7.53 -15.32 19.26
CA ARG A 185 -6.85 -16.35 18.46
C ARG A 185 -5.75 -15.75 17.62
N MET A 186 -4.69 -16.52 17.41
CA MET A 186 -3.55 -16.11 16.59
C MET A 186 -3.01 -17.25 15.73
N VAL A 187 -2.42 -16.90 14.61
CA VAL A 187 -1.67 -17.80 13.73
C VAL A 187 -0.26 -17.23 13.58
N LEU A 188 0.76 -18.08 13.68
CA LEU A 188 2.12 -17.69 13.32
C LEU A 188 2.28 -17.87 11.82
N ASP A 189 2.80 -16.87 11.12
CA ASP A 189 2.94 -16.97 9.67
C ASP A 189 4.01 -18.02 9.29
N PRO A 190 3.71 -18.95 8.36
CA PRO A 190 4.68 -19.95 7.95
C PRO A 190 5.72 -19.45 6.93
N HIS A 191 5.54 -18.24 6.38
CA HIS A 191 6.39 -17.70 5.32
C HIS A 191 7.30 -16.56 5.81
N VAL A 192 6.78 -15.62 6.60
CA VAL A 192 7.52 -14.46 7.08
C VAL A 192 7.91 -14.69 8.54
N PRO A 193 9.21 -14.59 8.89
CA PRO A 193 9.64 -14.77 10.28
C PRO A 193 9.06 -13.68 11.18
N ASP A 194 8.75 -14.07 12.43
CA ASP A 194 8.28 -13.17 13.49
C ASP A 194 7.01 -12.35 13.14
N LEU A 195 6.15 -12.92 12.29
CA LEU A 195 4.87 -12.36 11.89
C LEU A 195 3.70 -13.16 12.49
N ILE A 196 2.74 -12.43 13.06
CA ILE A 196 1.56 -13.01 13.72
C ILE A 196 0.30 -12.46 13.05
N ALA A 197 -0.62 -13.35 12.70
CA ALA A 197 -1.97 -13.00 12.27
C ALA A 197 -2.92 -13.10 13.48
N VAL A 198 -3.79 -12.11 13.68
CA VAL A 198 -4.90 -12.21 14.65
C VAL A 198 -6.22 -11.83 14.00
N ALA A 199 -7.32 -12.13 14.70
CA ALA A 199 -8.67 -11.82 14.23
C ALA A 199 -8.84 -10.35 13.78
N PRO A 200 -9.64 -10.09 12.74
CA PRO A 200 -9.94 -8.73 12.29
C PRO A 200 -10.52 -7.87 13.43
N GLY A 201 -10.18 -6.59 13.46
CA GLY A 201 -10.76 -5.63 14.41
C GLY A 201 -10.11 -5.61 15.80
N VAL A 202 -9.13 -6.47 16.09
CA VAL A 202 -8.33 -6.37 17.33
C VAL A 202 -7.53 -5.05 17.33
N GLU A 203 -7.61 -4.32 18.44
CA GLU A 203 -6.93 -3.04 18.64
C GLU A 203 -5.60 -3.24 19.40
N PHE A 204 -4.47 -2.95 18.73
CA PHE A 204 -3.14 -2.94 19.37
C PHE A 204 -2.59 -1.54 19.60
N THR A 205 -3.15 -0.51 18.97
CA THR A 205 -2.59 0.86 18.98
C THR A 205 -2.49 1.48 20.37
N SER A 206 -3.35 1.05 21.30
CA SER A 206 -3.35 1.49 22.69
C SER A 206 -2.43 0.65 23.60
N SER A 207 -1.95 -0.51 23.13
CA SER A 207 -1.12 -1.44 23.90
C SER A 207 0.28 -0.88 24.20
N PRO A 208 0.89 -1.28 25.34
CA PRO A 208 2.27 -0.94 25.65
C PRO A 208 3.26 -1.42 24.58
N ALA A 209 3.11 -2.66 24.10
CA ALA A 209 4.01 -3.24 23.09
C ALA A 209 4.03 -2.41 21.79
N TYR A 210 2.87 -1.94 21.32
CA TYR A 210 2.81 -1.07 20.14
C TYR A 210 3.43 0.31 20.40
N LYS A 211 3.11 0.95 21.53
CA LYS A 211 3.64 2.27 21.89
C LYS A 211 5.15 2.27 22.10
N ASN A 212 5.67 1.17 22.61
CA ASN A 212 7.10 0.95 22.82
C ASN A 212 7.80 0.47 21.55
N GLY A 213 7.10 0.31 20.42
CA GLY A 213 7.68 -0.16 19.16
C GLY A 213 8.16 -1.61 19.20
N GLU A 214 7.69 -2.42 20.15
CA GLU A 214 8.00 -3.86 20.26
C GLU A 214 7.23 -4.67 19.20
N ILE A 215 6.04 -4.19 18.82
CA ILE A 215 5.24 -4.72 17.72
C ILE A 215 4.89 -3.62 16.72
N ILE A 216 4.81 -4.00 15.45
CA ILE A 216 4.50 -3.10 14.33
C ILE A 216 3.36 -3.71 13.52
N LEU A 217 2.35 -2.92 13.22
CA LEU A 217 1.23 -3.36 12.38
C LEU A 217 1.61 -3.18 10.91
N GLN A 218 1.83 -4.30 10.23
CA GLN A 218 2.24 -4.32 8.83
C GLN A 218 1.59 -5.52 8.14
N ASP A 219 0.99 -5.30 6.97
CA ASP A 219 0.44 -6.37 6.14
C ASP A 219 1.52 -7.40 5.75
N LYS A 220 1.15 -8.68 5.70
CA LYS A 220 2.06 -9.79 5.36
C LYS A 220 2.79 -9.58 4.04
N ALA A 221 2.09 -9.17 2.99
CA ALA A 221 2.72 -8.98 1.67
C ALA A 221 3.75 -7.83 1.70
N SER A 222 3.50 -6.80 2.50
CA SER A 222 4.43 -5.68 2.71
C SER A 222 5.73 -6.11 3.42
N CYS A 223 5.75 -7.28 4.05
CA CYS A 223 6.96 -7.84 4.66
C CYS A 223 7.89 -8.53 3.65
N PHE A 224 7.38 -8.93 2.48
CA PHE A 224 8.13 -9.75 1.51
C PHE A 224 9.37 -9.05 0.96
N PRO A 225 9.36 -7.76 0.56
CA PRO A 225 10.53 -7.14 -0.08
C PRO A 225 11.76 -7.09 0.81
N ALA A 226 11.58 -6.70 2.08
CA ALA A 226 12.67 -6.66 3.04
C ALA A 226 13.20 -8.07 3.37
N TYR A 227 12.32 -9.07 3.46
CA TYR A 227 12.75 -10.45 3.72
C TYR A 227 13.44 -11.06 2.50
N LEU A 228 12.94 -10.80 1.28
CA LEU A 228 13.55 -11.23 0.03
C LEU A 228 14.93 -10.60 -0.19
N LEU A 229 15.13 -9.34 0.25
CA LEU A 229 16.42 -8.67 0.15
C LEU A 229 17.42 -9.24 1.16
N VAL A 230 17.06 -9.21 2.45
CA VAL A 230 17.95 -9.56 3.57
C VAL A 230 18.23 -11.06 3.64
N GLY A 231 17.19 -11.86 3.43
CA GLY A 231 17.22 -13.32 3.43
C GLY A 231 17.45 -13.99 4.78
N ASP A 232 17.68 -15.29 4.73
CA ASP A 232 18.01 -16.11 5.90
C ASP A 232 19.51 -15.99 6.26
N GLU A 233 19.89 -16.35 7.50
CA GLU A 233 21.27 -16.21 8.02
C GLU A 233 22.36 -16.88 7.14
N ASP A 234 22.02 -17.97 6.44
CA ASP A 234 22.97 -18.83 5.74
C ASP A 234 23.05 -18.59 4.21
N GLU A 235 22.46 -17.49 3.70
CA GLU A 235 22.38 -17.21 2.25
C GLU A 235 23.68 -16.72 1.58
N GLY A 236 24.79 -16.64 2.32
CA GLY A 236 26.12 -16.44 1.75
C GLY A 236 26.40 -15.07 1.13
N TRP A 237 25.50 -14.08 1.24
CA TRP A 237 25.75 -12.70 0.83
C TRP A 237 26.03 -11.79 2.04
N ASP A 238 26.90 -10.81 1.85
CA ASP A 238 27.40 -9.97 2.93
C ASP A 238 26.40 -8.86 3.32
N THR A 239 25.51 -9.16 4.26
CA THR A 239 24.56 -8.22 4.84
C THR A 239 25.18 -7.17 5.78
N SER A 240 26.49 -7.25 6.04
CA SER A 240 27.21 -6.23 6.82
C SER A 240 27.52 -4.96 6.02
N LYS A 241 27.37 -5.03 4.68
CA LYS A 241 27.47 -3.89 3.77
C LYS A 241 26.25 -2.96 3.87
N GLY A 242 26.35 -1.78 3.29
CA GLY A 242 25.29 -0.77 3.32
C GLY A 242 24.04 -1.25 2.57
N LEU A 243 22.86 -0.87 3.06
CA LEU A 243 21.58 -1.04 2.39
C LEU A 243 20.93 0.32 2.11
N LEU A 244 20.04 0.37 1.12
CA LEU A 244 19.31 1.59 0.77
C LEU A 244 17.83 1.28 0.50
N ASP A 245 16.93 2.08 1.08
CA ASP A 245 15.49 2.09 0.80
C ASP A 245 15.12 3.39 0.05
N GLY A 246 14.85 3.28 -1.25
CA GLY A 246 14.74 4.43 -2.17
C GLY A 246 13.35 5.09 -2.18
N CYS A 247 12.33 4.42 -1.65
CA CYS A 247 10.94 4.89 -1.61
C CYS A 247 10.32 4.54 -0.24
N ALA A 248 11.02 4.97 0.82
CA ALA A 248 10.93 4.35 2.13
C ALA A 248 9.66 4.70 2.93
N ALA A 249 9.03 5.85 2.70
CA ALA A 249 7.95 6.28 3.57
C ALA A 249 6.67 5.44 3.37
N PRO A 250 5.96 5.05 4.46
CA PRO A 250 6.08 5.57 5.83
C PRO A 250 7.12 4.85 6.72
N GLY A 251 7.91 3.89 6.22
CA GLY A 251 9.02 3.27 6.95
C GLY A 251 8.80 1.83 7.42
N ASN A 252 7.69 1.20 7.03
CA ASN A 252 7.40 -0.19 7.42
C ASN A 252 8.46 -1.17 6.88
N LYS A 253 8.90 -1.00 5.63
CA LYS A 253 9.92 -1.88 5.02
C LYS A 253 11.32 -1.58 5.52
N THR A 254 11.68 -0.30 5.64
CA THR A 254 12.93 0.14 6.26
C THR A 254 13.13 -0.47 7.65
N THR A 255 12.13 -0.34 8.52
CA THR A 255 12.18 -0.90 9.88
C THR A 255 12.11 -2.43 9.87
N HIS A 256 11.59 -3.06 8.80
CA HIS A 256 11.65 -4.51 8.65
C HIS A 256 13.08 -4.98 8.40
N MET A 257 13.77 -4.35 7.45
CA MET A 257 15.18 -4.66 7.15
C MET A 257 16.03 -4.54 8.41
N ALA A 258 15.90 -3.42 9.14
CA ALA A 258 16.62 -3.22 10.40
C ALA A 258 16.30 -4.31 11.45
N SER A 259 15.04 -4.73 11.56
CA SER A 259 14.62 -5.82 12.45
C SER A 259 15.22 -7.18 12.05
N LEU A 260 15.24 -7.51 10.76
CA LEU A 260 15.82 -8.76 10.28
C LEU A 260 17.34 -8.81 10.55
N LEU A 261 18.06 -7.74 10.25
CA LEU A 261 19.51 -7.65 10.47
C LEU A 261 19.87 -7.69 11.96
N ALA A 262 19.10 -7.04 12.82
CA ALA A 262 19.27 -7.13 14.27
C ALA A 262 19.15 -8.57 14.77
N LYS A 263 18.17 -9.34 14.25
CA LYS A 263 18.00 -10.75 14.59
C LYS A 263 19.21 -11.59 14.19
N GLN A 264 19.68 -11.45 12.95
CA GLN A 264 20.86 -12.17 12.45
C GLN A 264 22.10 -11.90 13.32
N GLN A 265 22.34 -10.64 13.70
CA GLN A 265 23.45 -10.27 14.58
C GLN A 265 23.37 -10.91 15.97
N HIS A 266 22.18 -10.93 16.60
CA HIS A 266 22.00 -11.54 17.91
C HIS A 266 22.29 -13.06 17.89
N THR A 267 21.88 -13.76 16.83
CA THR A 267 22.18 -15.19 16.68
C THR A 267 23.68 -15.45 16.51
N HIS A 268 24.37 -14.63 15.71
CA HIS A 268 25.82 -14.78 15.49
C HIS A 268 26.66 -14.50 16.75
N GLN A 269 26.28 -13.52 17.56
CA GLN A 269 26.93 -13.25 18.85
C GLN A 269 26.85 -14.46 19.80
N ASN A 270 25.69 -15.12 19.87
CA ASN A 270 25.49 -16.30 20.70
C ASN A 270 26.27 -17.54 20.20
N LYS A 271 26.48 -17.69 18.88
CA LYS A 271 27.18 -18.86 18.30
C LYS A 271 28.70 -18.78 18.37
N LYS A 272 29.33 -17.59 18.34
CA LYS A 272 30.80 -17.46 18.19
C LYS A 272 31.54 -16.78 19.33
N GLY A 273 30.88 -16.25 20.37
CA GLY A 273 31.54 -15.59 21.51
C GLY A 273 32.45 -14.40 21.15
N ARG A 274 32.46 -13.99 19.87
CA ARG A 274 33.18 -12.84 19.33
C ARG A 274 32.15 -11.75 19.08
N THR A 275 32.44 -10.55 19.56
CA THR A 275 31.74 -9.32 19.19
C THR A 275 31.83 -9.16 17.68
N ALA A 276 30.77 -9.54 16.95
CA ALA A 276 30.65 -9.26 15.53
C ALA A 276 30.47 -7.74 15.37
N ASN A 277 31.58 -7.02 15.18
CA ASN A 277 31.63 -5.61 14.79
C ASN A 277 31.33 -5.45 13.29
N GLY A 278 30.26 -6.07 12.80
CA GLY A 278 29.72 -5.79 11.48
C GLY A 278 28.51 -4.89 11.64
N THR A 279 28.71 -3.59 11.72
CA THR A 279 27.62 -2.62 11.85
C THR A 279 27.00 -2.42 10.46
N TYR A 280 25.88 -3.06 10.19
CA TYR A 280 25.09 -2.74 9.00
C TYR A 280 24.59 -1.29 9.09
N HIS A 281 24.42 -0.64 7.94
CA HIS A 281 23.86 0.69 7.86
C HIS A 281 22.82 0.78 6.75
N ILE A 282 21.67 1.40 7.04
CA ILE A 282 20.56 1.55 6.10
C ILE A 282 20.38 3.04 5.80
N PHE A 283 20.51 3.42 4.55
CA PHE A 283 20.02 4.72 4.07
C PHE A 283 18.54 4.58 3.68
N SER A 284 17.71 5.54 4.07
CA SER A 284 16.29 5.52 3.72
C SER A 284 15.85 6.90 3.28
N MET A 285 15.04 6.99 2.24
CA MET A 285 14.63 8.27 1.69
C MET A 285 13.23 8.24 1.11
N ASP A 286 12.63 9.41 1.04
CA ASP A 286 11.40 9.64 0.32
C ASP A 286 11.41 11.08 -0.22
N GLN A 287 11.02 11.24 -1.48
CA GLN A 287 11.00 12.53 -2.16
C GLN A 287 10.08 13.54 -1.44
N SER A 288 9.01 13.07 -0.78
CA SER A 288 8.07 13.93 -0.08
C SER A 288 8.60 14.27 1.32
N PRO A 289 8.92 15.55 1.63
CA PRO A 289 9.42 15.94 2.95
C PRO A 289 8.41 15.65 4.08
N ILE A 290 7.12 15.63 3.74
CA ILE A 290 6.04 15.34 4.68
C ILE A 290 6.01 13.85 5.02
N ARG A 291 6.11 12.97 4.02
CA ARG A 291 6.15 11.51 4.24
C ARG A 291 7.45 11.11 4.94
N ALA A 292 8.56 11.77 4.62
CA ALA A 292 9.85 11.58 5.31
C ALA A 292 9.79 11.88 6.82
N LYS A 293 8.97 12.83 7.28
CA LYS A 293 8.74 13.04 8.73
C LYS A 293 8.07 11.83 9.39
N THR A 294 7.15 11.19 8.68
CA THR A 294 6.51 9.96 9.17
C THR A 294 7.52 8.82 9.22
N LEU A 295 8.31 8.65 8.16
CA LEU A 295 9.43 7.71 8.10
C LEU A 295 10.37 7.88 9.30
N GLN A 296 10.87 9.09 9.55
CA GLN A 296 11.75 9.36 10.69
C GLN A 296 11.09 8.96 12.02
N LYS A 297 9.82 9.31 12.22
CA LYS A 297 9.08 8.92 13.43
C LYS A 297 8.99 7.40 13.57
N MET A 298 8.72 6.68 12.48
CA MET A 298 8.62 5.22 12.49
C MET A 298 9.96 4.55 12.78
N VAL A 299 11.05 5.04 12.19
CA VAL A 299 12.42 4.61 12.49
C VAL A 299 12.75 4.79 13.97
N SER A 300 12.48 5.98 14.53
CA SER A 300 12.75 6.25 15.95
C SER A 300 11.87 5.41 16.89
N THR A 301 10.60 5.21 16.53
CA THR A 301 9.68 4.36 17.30
C THR A 301 10.14 2.90 17.28
N ALA A 302 10.66 2.41 16.15
CA ALA A 302 11.26 1.09 16.05
C ALA A 302 12.60 0.98 16.80
N GLY A 303 13.24 2.10 17.16
CA GLY A 303 14.54 2.14 17.83
C GLY A 303 15.71 1.89 16.88
N ALA A 304 15.54 2.20 15.60
CA ALA A 304 16.54 1.96 14.56
C ALA A 304 17.43 3.20 14.27
N ASP A 305 17.39 4.24 15.10
CA ASP A 305 18.11 5.51 14.86
C ASP A 305 19.63 5.35 14.73
N THR A 306 20.21 4.31 15.33
CA THR A 306 21.66 4.06 15.29
C THR A 306 22.12 3.37 14.01
N THR A 307 21.21 2.68 13.32
CA THR A 307 21.52 1.87 12.12
C THR A 307 20.84 2.39 10.86
N VAL A 308 19.87 3.30 10.97
CA VAL A 308 19.12 3.88 9.85
C VAL A 308 19.34 5.39 9.78
N THR A 309 19.87 5.85 8.65
CA THR A 309 19.90 7.28 8.29
C THR A 309 18.73 7.60 7.38
N VAL A 310 17.92 8.60 7.75
CA VAL A 310 16.85 9.13 6.90
C VAL A 310 17.35 10.35 6.13
N LEU A 311 17.21 10.36 4.82
CA LEU A 311 17.48 11.49 3.92
C LEU A 311 16.13 12.13 3.52
N PRO A 312 15.64 13.14 4.26
CA PRO A 312 14.29 13.65 4.08
C PRO A 312 14.17 14.52 2.82
N GLY A 313 13.16 14.24 2.00
CA GLY A 313 12.91 15.00 0.77
C GLY A 313 13.89 14.69 -0.37
N GLN A 314 14.73 13.66 -0.22
CA GLN A 314 15.66 13.23 -1.24
C GLN A 314 14.92 12.45 -2.33
N ASP A 315 15.06 12.90 -3.58
CA ASP A 315 14.65 12.14 -4.76
C ASP A 315 15.69 11.06 -5.03
N PHE A 316 15.24 9.80 -5.09
CA PHE A 316 16.11 8.66 -5.35
C PHE A 316 16.74 8.73 -6.75
N LEU A 317 16.01 9.18 -7.77
CA LEU A 317 16.53 9.30 -9.14
C LEU A 317 17.55 10.44 -9.29
N ALA A 318 17.63 11.33 -8.30
CA ALA A 318 18.60 12.43 -8.29
C ALA A 318 19.89 12.07 -7.53
N LEU A 319 20.01 10.85 -7.00
CA LEU A 319 21.26 10.40 -6.40
C LEU A 319 22.31 10.16 -7.48
N ASP A 320 23.56 10.40 -7.12
CA ASP A 320 24.70 9.89 -7.86
C ASP A 320 25.05 8.50 -7.28
N PRO A 321 24.92 7.41 -8.07
CA PRO A 321 25.29 6.06 -7.63
C PRO A 321 26.76 5.93 -7.23
N THR A 322 27.63 6.84 -7.70
CA THR A 322 29.06 6.86 -7.40
C THR A 322 29.44 7.79 -6.25
N ASP A 323 28.46 8.42 -5.60
CA ASP A 323 28.69 9.24 -4.40
C ASP A 323 29.37 8.38 -3.31
N PRO A 324 30.50 8.84 -2.73
CA PRO A 324 31.23 8.10 -1.69
C PRO A 324 30.37 7.67 -0.49
N ARG A 325 29.27 8.37 -0.20
CA ARG A 325 28.32 7.98 0.86
C ARG A 325 27.67 6.62 0.60
N PHE A 326 27.58 6.21 -0.66
CA PHE A 326 26.92 4.97 -1.09
C PHE A 326 27.90 3.94 -1.66
N GLU A 327 29.22 4.15 -1.55
CA GLU A 327 30.24 3.26 -2.10
C GLU A 327 30.10 1.80 -1.63
N ASN A 328 29.60 1.61 -0.40
CA ASN A 328 29.40 0.31 0.23
C ASN A 328 27.95 -0.19 0.16
N VAL A 329 27.05 0.49 -0.57
CA VAL A 329 25.65 0.07 -0.71
C VAL A 329 25.59 -1.14 -1.64
N SER A 330 25.29 -2.30 -1.04
CA SER A 330 25.24 -3.60 -1.74
C SER A 330 23.82 -4.11 -1.99
N GLY A 331 22.85 -3.63 -1.20
CA GLY A 331 21.46 -4.05 -1.29
C GLY A 331 20.50 -2.86 -1.38
N LEU A 332 19.56 -2.89 -2.31
CA LEU A 332 18.56 -1.84 -2.48
C LEU A 332 17.13 -2.39 -2.39
N LEU A 333 16.25 -1.66 -1.72
CA LEU A 333 14.82 -1.91 -1.66
C LEU A 333 14.08 -0.77 -2.35
N LEU A 334 13.22 -1.12 -3.30
CA LEU A 334 12.43 -0.19 -4.09
C LEU A 334 10.94 -0.57 -4.03
N ASP A 335 10.16 0.24 -3.31
CA ASP A 335 8.69 0.19 -3.29
C ASP A 335 8.12 1.52 -3.82
N PRO A 336 8.27 1.80 -5.13
CA PRO A 336 7.84 3.05 -5.71
C PRO A 336 6.31 3.20 -5.72
N SER A 337 5.86 4.42 -5.98
CA SER A 337 4.44 4.72 -6.14
C SER A 337 3.78 3.81 -7.19
N CYS A 338 2.66 3.20 -6.80
CA CYS A 338 1.88 2.24 -7.56
C CYS A 338 0.43 2.68 -7.73
N SER A 339 -0.34 1.99 -8.59
CA SER A 339 -1.79 2.16 -8.71
C SER A 339 -2.51 2.10 -7.36
N GLY A 340 -2.06 1.22 -6.45
CA GLY A 340 -2.78 0.91 -5.23
C GLY A 340 -3.94 -0.06 -5.40
N SER A 341 -4.07 -0.66 -6.59
CA SER A 341 -5.15 -1.57 -6.96
C SER A 341 -5.25 -2.80 -6.06
N GLY A 342 -4.15 -3.19 -5.41
CA GLY A 342 -4.10 -4.31 -4.48
C GLY A 342 -4.46 -3.98 -3.03
N ILE A 343 -4.60 -2.70 -2.65
CA ILE A 343 -4.85 -2.34 -1.25
C ILE A 343 -6.33 -2.52 -0.91
N ILE A 344 -6.61 -3.50 -0.04
CA ILE A 344 -7.97 -3.79 0.43
C ILE A 344 -8.53 -2.59 1.21
N GLY A 345 -9.76 -2.19 0.88
CA GLY A 345 -10.48 -1.13 1.60
C GLY A 345 -9.96 0.30 1.37
N ARG A 346 -8.98 0.50 0.48
CA ARG A 346 -8.42 1.83 0.17
C ARG A 346 -9.46 2.81 -0.39
N ASP A 347 -10.34 2.31 -1.25
CA ASP A 347 -11.35 3.13 -1.94
C ASP A 347 -12.77 3.00 -1.37
N ASP A 348 -12.96 2.12 -0.38
CA ASP A 348 -14.27 1.80 0.14
C ASP A 348 -14.87 3.00 0.88
N VAL A 349 -15.62 3.82 0.13
CA VAL A 349 -16.66 4.64 0.73
C VAL A 349 -17.59 3.67 1.44
N PRO A 350 -17.81 3.80 2.76
CA PRO A 350 -18.70 2.90 3.47
C PRO A 350 -20.07 2.89 2.79
N LYS A 351 -20.47 1.74 2.25
CA LYS A 351 -21.83 1.56 1.72
C LYS A 351 -22.79 1.52 2.91
N LEU A 352 -23.53 2.60 3.08
CA LEU A 352 -24.50 2.73 4.16
C LEU A 352 -25.83 2.11 3.73
N THR A 353 -26.40 1.28 4.61
CA THR A 353 -27.76 0.79 4.47
C THR A 353 -28.72 1.93 4.84
N LEU A 354 -29.35 2.56 3.86
CA LEU A 354 -30.17 3.75 4.07
C LEU A 354 -31.65 3.43 4.33
N PRO A 355 -32.33 4.23 5.17
CA PRO A 355 -33.78 4.12 5.34
C PRO A 355 -34.55 4.53 4.08
N GLU A 356 -35.68 3.85 3.83
CA GLU A 356 -36.51 4.11 2.66
C GLU A 356 -37.25 5.46 2.76
N SER A 357 -37.14 6.30 1.73
CA SER A 357 -38.03 7.45 1.55
C SER A 357 -39.27 7.01 0.77
N THR A 358 -40.42 6.89 1.41
CA THR A 358 -41.69 6.66 0.72
C THR A 358 -42.14 7.93 0.00
N THR A 359 -41.50 8.27 -1.12
CA THR A 359 -42.07 9.14 -2.14
C THR A 359 -42.32 8.28 -3.37
N SER A 360 -43.60 8.08 -3.66
CA SER A 360 -44.20 7.28 -4.72
C SER A 360 -43.38 7.17 -6.02
N SER A 361 -43.24 5.93 -6.46
CA SER A 361 -43.08 5.56 -7.87
C SER A 361 -44.13 6.26 -8.74
N SER A 362 -43.70 7.21 -9.56
CA SER A 362 -44.47 7.63 -10.73
C SER A 362 -43.53 7.73 -11.92
N SER A 363 -43.68 6.75 -12.82
CA SER A 363 -43.19 6.78 -14.19
C SER A 363 -43.60 8.08 -14.88
N SER A 364 -42.62 8.85 -15.37
CA SER A 364 -42.89 9.90 -16.36
C SER A 364 -41.85 9.85 -17.48
N THR A 365 -42.19 9.06 -18.49
CA THR A 365 -41.84 9.31 -19.90
C THR A 365 -42.10 10.77 -20.26
N GLY A 366 -41.09 11.51 -20.76
CA GLY A 366 -41.32 12.90 -21.12
C GLY A 366 -40.15 13.71 -21.67
N LYS A 367 -39.82 13.47 -22.95
CA LYS A 367 -39.45 14.44 -24.00
C LYS A 367 -38.34 15.47 -23.75
N LYS A 368 -37.26 15.28 -24.54
CA LYS A 368 -36.33 16.28 -25.09
C LYS A 368 -36.97 17.67 -25.29
N ARG A 369 -36.35 18.70 -24.71
CA ARG A 369 -36.41 20.07 -25.24
C ARG A 369 -35.04 20.74 -25.17
N LYS A 370 -34.51 20.96 -26.38
CA LYS A 370 -33.32 21.73 -26.77
C LYS A 370 -33.59 23.23 -26.56
N ARG A 371 -32.71 23.94 -25.86
CA ARG A 371 -32.56 25.40 -26.02
C ARG A 371 -31.08 25.78 -25.98
N ARG A 372 -30.72 26.62 -26.95
CA ARG A 372 -29.40 27.15 -27.29
C ARG A 372 -28.96 28.26 -26.34
N ALA A 373 -27.65 28.46 -26.36
CA ALA A 373 -26.84 29.50 -25.74
C ALA A 373 -27.32 30.94 -25.98
N ASN A 374 -26.90 31.83 -25.06
CA ASN A 374 -26.41 33.15 -25.43
C ASN A 374 -25.31 33.56 -24.44
N ASP A 375 -24.15 33.89 -25.00
CA ASP A 375 -23.05 34.63 -24.36
C ASP A 375 -23.49 36.06 -24.07
N GLU A 376 -22.96 36.63 -22.99
CA GLU A 376 -22.53 38.03 -22.96
C GLU A 376 -21.45 38.20 -21.87
N ASP A 377 -20.35 38.78 -22.32
CA ASP A 377 -19.09 39.05 -21.65
C ASP A 377 -19.19 40.36 -20.83
N GLU A 378 -18.46 40.46 -19.71
CA GLU A 378 -17.60 41.62 -19.38
C GLU A 378 -17.02 41.55 -17.95
N THR A 379 -15.71 41.27 -17.94
CA THR A 379 -14.57 42.00 -17.32
C THR A 379 -14.45 42.32 -15.80
N HIS A 380 -13.20 42.02 -15.35
CA HIS A 380 -12.33 42.66 -14.37
C HIS A 380 -12.41 42.35 -12.86
N GLY A 381 -11.29 41.80 -12.35
CA GLY A 381 -10.91 41.89 -10.93
C GLY A 381 -9.83 40.90 -10.49
N GLY A 382 -8.62 41.01 -11.03
CA GLY A 382 -7.49 40.15 -10.64
C GLY A 382 -7.08 40.34 -9.17
N LYS A 383 -7.07 39.25 -8.40
CA LYS A 383 -6.27 39.09 -7.18
C LYS A 383 -5.70 37.67 -7.11
N LYS A 384 -4.37 37.61 -6.95
CA LYS A 384 -3.54 36.41 -6.81
C LYS A 384 -4.09 35.46 -5.72
N PRO A 385 -4.10 34.14 -5.93
CA PRO A 385 -4.38 33.19 -4.85
C PRO A 385 -3.18 33.13 -3.88
N PRO A 386 -3.41 33.06 -2.56
CA PRO A 386 -2.34 32.83 -1.59
C PRO A 386 -1.93 31.36 -1.58
N THR A 387 -0.63 31.16 -1.74
CA THR A 387 0.24 30.10 -1.21
C THR A 387 -0.43 28.89 -0.55
N GLU A 388 -0.33 27.77 -1.26
CA GLU A 388 -0.64 26.42 -0.79
C GLU A 388 0.26 26.04 0.38
N SER A 389 -0.35 25.54 1.45
CA SER A 389 0.32 24.80 2.52
C SER A 389 -0.26 23.39 2.51
N PRO A 390 0.50 22.35 2.10
CA PRO A 390 -0.02 21.00 2.08
C PRO A 390 0.00 20.40 3.50
N SER A 391 -1.19 20.00 3.97
CA SER A 391 -1.33 19.15 5.16
C SER A 391 -1.05 17.69 4.82
N ALA A 392 -0.55 16.94 5.80
CA ALA A 392 -0.09 15.57 5.69
C ALA A 392 -1.17 14.54 5.32
N THR A 393 -1.19 14.11 4.06
CA THR A 393 -1.70 12.81 3.63
C THR A 393 -0.79 12.22 2.55
N ASP A 394 -0.69 10.89 2.58
CA ASP A 394 0.17 10.02 1.77
C ASP A 394 0.06 10.34 0.26
N GLU A 395 1.16 10.39 -0.48
CA GLU A 395 1.14 10.59 -1.95
C GLU A 395 0.87 9.28 -2.69
N ASN A 396 0.90 8.15 -1.96
CA ASN A 396 0.35 6.88 -2.37
C ASN A 396 -1.19 6.84 -2.29
N ASP A 397 -1.88 7.98 -2.30
CA ASP A 397 -3.30 8.10 -1.93
C ASP A 397 -4.15 8.60 -3.09
N VAL A 398 -4.25 7.78 -4.14
CA VAL A 398 -5.04 8.01 -5.38
C VAL A 398 -5.99 6.82 -5.57
N PRO A 399 -7.23 6.97 -6.08
CA PRO A 399 -8.18 5.87 -6.11
C PRO A 399 -7.91 4.96 -7.32
N VAL A 400 -8.28 3.71 -7.15
CA VAL A 400 -8.44 2.68 -8.18
C VAL A 400 -9.57 3.08 -9.15
N THR A 401 -10.64 3.70 -8.66
CA THR A 401 -11.73 4.20 -9.53
C THR A 401 -11.32 5.53 -10.18
N GLY A 402 -10.77 5.45 -11.39
CA GLY A 402 -10.17 6.57 -12.11
C GLY A 402 -8.75 6.28 -12.63
N MET A 403 -8.28 5.04 -12.51
CA MET A 403 -7.05 4.58 -13.15
C MET A 403 -7.23 4.63 -14.68
N THR A 404 -6.70 5.68 -15.32
CA THR A 404 -6.59 5.69 -16.78
C THR A 404 -5.40 4.82 -17.19
N GLU A 405 -5.53 4.15 -18.33
CA GLU A 405 -4.45 3.33 -18.91
C GLU A 405 -3.17 4.15 -19.09
N GLU A 406 -3.29 5.41 -19.52
CA GLU A 406 -2.17 6.37 -19.61
C GLU A 406 -1.42 6.57 -18.28
N ARG A 407 -2.15 6.58 -17.15
CA ARG A 407 -1.53 6.73 -15.84
C ARG A 407 -0.81 5.47 -15.41
N LEU A 408 -1.39 4.29 -15.68
CA LEU A 408 -0.75 3.00 -15.43
C LEU A 408 0.56 2.88 -16.21
N ILE A 409 0.56 3.30 -17.48
CA ILE A 409 1.77 3.38 -18.31
C ILE A 409 2.82 4.32 -17.69
N LYS A 410 2.43 5.55 -17.33
CA LYS A 410 3.35 6.53 -16.72
C LYS A 410 3.98 6.03 -15.42
N LEU A 411 3.18 5.39 -14.56
CA LEU A 411 3.69 4.78 -13.32
C LEU A 411 4.66 3.66 -13.64
N SER A 412 4.31 2.75 -14.55
CA SER A 412 5.18 1.65 -14.93
C SER A 412 6.52 2.13 -15.52
N ASN A 413 6.53 3.20 -16.32
CA ASN A 413 7.75 3.78 -16.87
C ASN A 413 8.63 4.43 -15.79
N LEU A 414 8.00 5.08 -14.80
CA LEU A 414 8.72 5.63 -13.66
C LEU A 414 9.32 4.50 -12.81
N GLN A 415 8.57 3.42 -12.57
CA GLN A 415 9.02 2.25 -11.83
C GLN A 415 10.24 1.58 -12.51
N THR A 416 10.20 1.38 -13.83
CA THR A 416 11.35 0.88 -14.60
C THR A 416 12.58 1.74 -14.41
N ARG A 417 12.48 3.08 -14.58
CA ARG A 417 13.61 4.00 -14.40
C ARG A 417 14.20 3.97 -12.99
N ILE A 418 13.35 3.84 -11.96
CA ILE A 418 13.79 3.74 -10.57
C ILE A 418 14.63 2.47 -10.37
N VAL A 419 14.20 1.33 -10.92
CA VAL A 419 14.98 0.10 -10.78
C VAL A 419 16.26 0.16 -11.60
N GLU A 420 16.22 0.61 -12.85
CA GLU A 420 17.43 0.81 -13.67
C GLU A 420 18.48 1.69 -12.97
N HIS A 421 18.04 2.77 -12.32
CA HIS A 421 18.92 3.60 -11.52
C HIS A 421 19.54 2.84 -10.35
N ALA A 422 18.77 2.03 -9.61
CA ALA A 422 19.32 1.18 -8.56
C ALA A 422 20.34 0.15 -9.09
N LEU A 423 20.10 -0.42 -10.28
CA LEU A 423 21.02 -1.37 -10.93
C LEU A 423 22.35 -0.73 -11.33
N SER A 424 22.48 0.60 -11.30
CA SER A 424 23.71 1.34 -11.60
C SER A 424 24.63 1.59 -10.41
N PHE A 425 24.22 1.25 -9.18
CA PHE A 425 25.06 1.38 -7.98
C PHE A 425 26.27 0.43 -8.05
N PRO A 426 27.53 0.92 -7.97
CA PRO A 426 28.73 0.11 -8.22
C PRO A 426 28.84 -1.14 -7.35
N ALA A 427 28.59 -1.03 -6.05
CA ALA A 427 28.67 -2.16 -5.11
C ALA A 427 27.38 -3.00 -5.01
N ALA A 428 26.29 -2.59 -5.68
CA ALA A 428 25.00 -3.25 -5.58
C ALA A 428 25.04 -4.64 -6.21
N THR A 429 24.64 -5.66 -5.45
CA THR A 429 24.55 -7.06 -5.88
C THR A 429 23.16 -7.64 -5.66
N ARG A 430 22.31 -6.98 -4.87
CA ARG A 430 20.91 -7.35 -4.67
C ARG A 430 19.99 -6.14 -4.75
N VAL A 431 18.90 -6.25 -5.51
CA VAL A 431 17.85 -5.23 -5.56
C VAL A 431 16.49 -5.90 -5.43
N THR A 432 15.60 -5.36 -4.60
CA THR A 432 14.20 -5.80 -4.53
C THR A 432 13.29 -4.72 -5.05
N TYR A 433 12.37 -5.11 -5.91
CA TYR A 433 11.34 -4.26 -6.47
C TYR A 433 9.98 -4.77 -6.02
N SER A 434 9.12 -3.89 -5.52
CA SER A 434 7.76 -4.26 -5.13
C SER A 434 6.71 -3.23 -5.50
N THR A 435 5.47 -3.69 -5.64
CA THR A 435 4.32 -2.82 -5.81
C THR A 435 3.11 -3.33 -5.04
N CYS A 436 2.23 -2.39 -4.73
CA CYS A 436 0.88 -2.61 -4.22
C CYS A 436 -0.17 -2.79 -5.35
N SER A 437 0.22 -3.42 -6.47
CA SER A 437 -0.59 -3.53 -7.68
C SER A 437 -0.91 -4.98 -8.05
N ILE A 438 -2.10 -5.19 -8.60
CA ILE A 438 -2.45 -6.46 -9.27
C ILE A 438 -2.16 -6.43 -10.77
N HIS A 439 -1.89 -5.25 -11.36
CA HIS A 439 -1.75 -5.07 -12.80
C HIS A 439 -0.42 -5.61 -13.32
N LEU A 440 -0.49 -6.41 -14.38
CA LEU A 440 0.70 -6.96 -15.05
C LEU A 440 1.64 -5.85 -15.58
N LEU A 441 1.08 -4.71 -16.02
CA LEU A 441 1.85 -3.59 -16.55
C LEU A 441 2.79 -2.93 -15.52
N GLU A 442 2.42 -2.93 -14.24
CA GLU A 442 3.26 -2.44 -13.14
C GLU A 442 4.12 -3.55 -12.52
N ASN A 443 3.99 -4.80 -12.98
CA ASN A 443 4.60 -5.95 -12.31
C ASN A 443 5.57 -6.64 -13.27
N GLU A 444 5.14 -7.73 -13.92
CA GLU A 444 6.00 -8.52 -14.81
C GLU A 444 6.47 -7.74 -16.03
N ALA A 445 5.67 -6.81 -16.57
CA ALA A 445 6.10 -5.97 -17.68
C ALA A 445 7.22 -4.99 -17.25
N VAL A 446 7.26 -4.56 -15.99
CA VAL A 446 8.37 -3.77 -15.45
C VAL A 446 9.61 -4.64 -15.36
N VAL A 447 9.50 -5.86 -14.80
CA VAL A 447 10.62 -6.82 -14.72
C VAL A 447 11.18 -7.14 -16.11
N SER A 448 10.31 -7.41 -17.09
CA SER A 448 10.70 -7.69 -18.49
C SER A 448 11.50 -6.55 -19.10
N ARG A 449 11.08 -5.29 -18.87
CA ARG A 449 11.80 -4.11 -19.36
C ARG A 449 13.14 -3.90 -18.66
N ILE A 450 13.20 -4.15 -17.35
CA ILE A 450 14.44 -4.04 -16.58
C ILE A 450 15.48 -5.02 -17.11
N LEU A 451 15.13 -6.29 -17.32
CA LEU A 451 16.08 -7.30 -17.85
C LEU A 451 16.53 -6.98 -19.28
N ALA A 452 15.67 -6.33 -20.07
CA ALA A 452 16.01 -5.87 -21.41
C ALA A 452 16.86 -4.57 -21.43
N SER A 453 17.04 -3.89 -20.29
CA SER A 453 17.81 -2.64 -20.19
C SER A 453 19.31 -2.88 -20.35
N GLU A 454 20.01 -1.85 -20.83
CA GLU A 454 21.46 -1.92 -21.05
C GLU A 454 22.24 -2.10 -19.73
N VAL A 455 21.81 -1.46 -18.64
CA VAL A 455 22.45 -1.61 -17.32
C VAL A 455 22.31 -3.04 -16.80
N ALA A 456 21.16 -3.69 -17.03
CA ALA A 456 20.97 -5.07 -16.61
C ALA A 456 21.89 -6.03 -17.39
N LYS A 457 21.93 -5.91 -18.72
CA LYS A 457 22.76 -6.76 -19.58
C LYS A 457 24.25 -6.57 -19.33
N THR A 458 24.72 -5.32 -19.29
CA THR A 458 26.16 -5.00 -19.16
C THR A 458 26.71 -5.43 -17.81
N ARG A 459 25.92 -5.29 -16.73
CA ARG A 459 26.33 -5.65 -15.36
C ARG A 459 25.86 -7.05 -14.93
N GLY A 460 25.30 -7.84 -15.84
CA GLY A 460 24.93 -9.23 -15.57
C GLY A 460 23.80 -9.41 -14.54
N TRP A 461 22.85 -8.49 -14.47
CA TRP A 461 21.69 -8.60 -13.58
C TRP A 461 20.70 -9.64 -14.11
N ARG A 462 20.20 -10.47 -13.20
CA ARG A 462 19.16 -11.48 -13.44
C ARG A 462 18.13 -11.48 -12.32
N VAL A 463 16.98 -12.12 -12.54
CA VAL A 463 16.01 -12.36 -11.48
C VAL A 463 16.60 -13.33 -10.43
N LEU A 464 16.30 -13.07 -9.16
CA LEU A 464 16.60 -13.97 -8.04
C LEU A 464 15.72 -15.22 -8.17
N ARG A 465 16.36 -16.37 -8.41
CA ARG A 465 15.65 -17.61 -8.70
C ARG A 465 14.96 -18.15 -7.46
N ARG A 466 13.86 -18.89 -7.66
CA ARG A 466 13.03 -19.42 -6.58
C ARG A 466 13.81 -20.26 -5.56
N ASP A 467 14.80 -21.02 -6.00
CA ASP A 467 15.65 -21.88 -5.16
C ASP A 467 16.68 -21.09 -4.34
N GLU A 468 17.04 -19.90 -4.80
CA GLU A 468 17.93 -18.93 -4.12
C GLU A 468 17.18 -18.01 -3.14
N GLN A 469 15.85 -18.05 -3.14
CA GLN A 469 15.02 -17.23 -2.25
C GLN A 469 15.02 -17.77 -0.81
N PRO A 470 14.72 -16.89 0.17
CA PRO A 470 14.57 -17.28 1.56
C PRO A 470 13.52 -18.37 1.74
N VAL A 471 13.66 -19.20 2.77
CA VAL A 471 12.89 -20.45 2.94
C VAL A 471 11.38 -20.23 2.83
N GLY A 472 10.88 -19.14 3.39
CA GLY A 472 9.47 -18.81 3.33
C GLY A 472 9.00 -18.30 1.97
N MET A 473 9.82 -17.51 1.29
CA MET A 473 9.52 -16.98 -0.05
C MET A 473 9.55 -18.09 -1.10
N ARG A 474 10.50 -19.03 -1.00
CA ARG A 474 10.54 -20.25 -1.82
C ARG A 474 9.28 -21.11 -1.70
N LYS A 475 8.71 -21.20 -0.48
CA LYS A 475 7.49 -21.95 -0.17
C LYS A 475 6.21 -21.26 -0.59
N TRP A 476 6.22 -19.93 -0.69
CA TRP A 476 5.08 -19.17 -1.19
C TRP A 476 4.58 -19.77 -2.50
N VAL A 477 3.28 -19.81 -2.75
CA VAL A 477 2.73 -20.55 -3.90
C VAL A 477 2.40 -19.67 -5.10
N HIS A 478 2.13 -18.38 -4.88
CA HIS A 478 1.70 -17.48 -5.92
C HIS A 478 2.91 -16.83 -6.60
N ARG A 479 3.01 -17.01 -7.92
CA ARG A 479 4.15 -16.62 -8.76
C ARG A 479 3.77 -15.63 -9.85
N GLY A 480 4.78 -15.17 -10.60
CA GLY A 480 4.60 -14.28 -11.73
C GLY A 480 3.68 -14.87 -12.79
N ILE A 481 3.02 -14.00 -13.56
CA ILE A 481 2.10 -14.40 -14.62
C ILE A 481 2.54 -13.82 -15.97
N ARG A 482 2.27 -14.56 -17.04
CA ARG A 482 2.55 -14.12 -18.42
C ARG A 482 1.43 -13.26 -19.00
N GLU A 483 0.19 -13.52 -18.61
CA GLU A 483 -1.01 -12.86 -19.10
C GLU A 483 -1.99 -12.58 -17.95
N GLU A 484 -2.73 -11.48 -18.03
CA GLU A 484 -3.81 -11.22 -17.08
C GLU A 484 -4.97 -12.19 -17.32
N ARG A 485 -5.42 -12.90 -16.27
CA ARG A 485 -6.66 -13.68 -16.36
C ARG A 485 -7.84 -12.71 -16.46
N GLY A 486 -8.50 -12.70 -17.61
CA GLY A 486 -9.70 -11.88 -17.84
C GLY A 486 -10.78 -12.13 -16.78
N VAL A 487 -11.20 -11.06 -16.11
CA VAL A 487 -12.39 -11.08 -15.23
C VAL A 487 -13.63 -11.14 -16.12
N GLY A 488 -14.01 -12.34 -16.55
CA GLY A 488 -15.22 -12.59 -17.33
C GLY A 488 -14.98 -13.62 -18.42
N GLY A 489 -15.58 -14.81 -18.26
CA GLY A 489 -15.53 -15.86 -19.29
C GLY A 489 -16.10 -15.36 -20.61
N GLY A 490 -15.26 -15.29 -21.62
CA GLY A 490 -15.64 -14.89 -22.97
C GLY A 490 -14.45 -14.71 -23.91
N SER A 491 -14.09 -15.81 -24.60
CA SER A 491 -13.26 -15.88 -25.81
C SER A 491 -11.78 -15.48 -25.73
N ALA A 492 -10.98 -16.29 -26.41
CA ALA A 492 -9.53 -16.23 -26.50
C ALA A 492 -8.98 -14.96 -27.16
N ALA A 493 -7.77 -14.61 -26.73
CA ALA A 493 -6.71 -13.90 -27.45
C ALA A 493 -7.08 -12.55 -28.08
N ALA A 494 -6.89 -11.49 -27.30
CA ALA A 494 -6.28 -10.28 -27.83
C ALA A 494 -5.07 -9.98 -26.95
N ALA A 495 -3.87 -10.20 -27.47
CA ALA A 495 -2.70 -9.49 -26.98
C ALA A 495 -3.06 -8.01 -26.97
N THR A 496 -3.06 -7.37 -25.80
CA THR A 496 -3.38 -5.95 -25.67
C THR A 496 -2.23 -5.15 -26.28
N THR A 497 -2.23 -5.01 -27.60
CA THR A 497 -1.35 -4.10 -28.34
C THR A 497 -2.01 -2.73 -28.37
N VAL A 498 -1.37 -1.73 -27.76
CA VAL A 498 -1.74 -0.31 -27.90
C VAL A 498 -0.47 0.46 -28.30
N ASP A 499 -0.53 1.14 -29.44
CA ASP A 499 0.47 2.10 -29.94
C ASP A 499 1.95 1.66 -29.94
N GLY A 500 2.22 0.38 -30.23
CA GLY A 500 3.60 -0.12 -30.39
C GLY A 500 4.37 -0.35 -29.09
N VAL A 501 3.74 -0.19 -27.92
CA VAL A 501 4.30 -0.61 -26.62
C VAL A 501 3.46 -1.76 -26.10
N GLY A 502 3.71 -2.95 -26.63
CA GLY A 502 3.08 -4.16 -26.11
C GLY A 502 3.48 -4.41 -24.66
N ALA A 503 2.53 -4.76 -23.80
CA ALA A 503 2.79 -5.38 -22.50
C ALA A 503 3.20 -6.85 -22.67
N GLU A 504 4.07 -7.12 -23.65
CA GLU A 504 4.56 -8.46 -23.91
C GLU A 504 5.56 -8.82 -22.81
N VAL A 505 5.16 -9.75 -21.95
CA VAL A 505 6.02 -10.29 -20.90
C VAL A 505 6.87 -11.39 -21.52
N THR A 506 8.12 -11.05 -21.83
CA THR A 506 9.09 -11.97 -22.46
C THR A 506 9.88 -12.80 -21.46
N LEU A 507 9.48 -12.78 -20.18
CA LEU A 507 10.11 -13.54 -19.11
C LEU A 507 10.02 -15.06 -19.37
N SER A 508 11.10 -15.78 -19.13
CA SER A 508 11.14 -17.24 -19.05
C SER A 508 10.31 -17.75 -17.86
N ASP A 509 9.97 -19.04 -17.87
CA ASP A 509 9.22 -19.64 -16.77
C ASP A 509 10.02 -19.63 -15.45
N GLU A 510 11.34 -19.74 -15.52
CA GLU A 510 12.23 -19.62 -14.35
C GLU A 510 12.19 -18.21 -13.75
N GLU A 511 12.18 -17.17 -14.59
CA GLU A 511 12.06 -15.78 -14.14
C GLU A 511 10.67 -15.49 -13.54
N LEU A 512 9.60 -16.03 -14.14
CA LEU A 512 8.25 -15.94 -13.59
C LEU A 512 8.13 -16.65 -12.23
N GLU A 513 8.78 -17.80 -12.06
CA GLU A 513 8.89 -18.51 -10.78
C GLU A 513 9.74 -17.76 -9.74
N GLY A 514 10.60 -16.83 -10.18
CA GLY A 514 11.31 -15.89 -9.32
C GLY A 514 10.44 -14.73 -8.83
N CYS A 515 9.40 -14.34 -9.57
CA CYS A 515 8.46 -13.29 -9.15
C CYS A 515 7.43 -13.82 -8.14
N LEU A 516 7.06 -13.02 -7.13
CA LEU A 516 6.07 -13.37 -6.12
C LEU A 516 4.84 -12.46 -6.25
N ARG A 517 3.65 -13.06 -6.25
CA ARG A 517 2.36 -12.35 -6.26
C ARG A 517 1.55 -12.61 -5.01
N CYS A 518 0.72 -11.65 -4.61
CA CYS A 518 -0.30 -11.80 -3.59
C CYS A 518 -1.64 -11.39 -4.19
N TRP A 519 -2.73 -12.07 -3.81
CA TRP A 519 -4.05 -11.79 -4.37
C TRP A 519 -5.04 -11.41 -3.27
N PRO A 520 -5.84 -10.35 -3.47
CA PRO A 520 -6.87 -10.01 -2.51
C PRO A 520 -7.93 -11.12 -2.48
N GLY A 521 -8.26 -11.58 -1.29
CA GLY A 521 -9.30 -12.59 -1.06
C GLY A 521 -8.86 -14.04 -1.22
N ASP A 522 -7.55 -14.29 -1.32
CA ASP A 522 -6.97 -15.64 -1.25
C ASP A 522 -6.86 -16.17 0.18
N GLU A 523 -6.71 -17.48 0.34
CA GLU A 523 -6.63 -18.15 1.65
C GLU A 523 -5.43 -17.68 2.51
N GLU A 524 -4.49 -16.95 1.92
CA GLU A 524 -3.32 -16.40 2.59
C GLU A 524 -3.59 -15.07 3.32
N GLY A 525 -4.79 -14.49 3.17
CA GLY A 525 -5.21 -13.31 3.91
C GLY A 525 -4.37 -12.07 3.57
N THR A 526 -3.94 -11.96 2.31
CA THR A 526 -3.11 -10.87 1.79
C THR A 526 -3.89 -9.90 0.92
N GLY A 527 -3.37 -8.69 0.74
CA GLY A 527 -3.82 -7.77 -0.31
C GLY A 527 -3.19 -8.13 -1.65
N GLY A 528 -3.56 -7.40 -2.70
CA GLY A 528 -2.83 -7.45 -3.95
C GLY A 528 -1.44 -6.85 -3.80
N PHE A 529 -0.42 -7.62 -4.16
CA PHE A 529 0.98 -7.20 -4.03
C PHE A 529 1.86 -7.96 -5.02
N PHE A 530 3.00 -7.38 -5.36
CA PHE A 530 4.01 -7.99 -6.22
C PHE A 530 5.40 -7.69 -5.68
N VAL A 531 6.31 -8.66 -5.80
CA VAL A 531 7.74 -8.44 -5.54
C VAL A 531 8.61 -9.29 -6.46
N ALA A 532 9.72 -8.72 -6.91
CA ALA A 532 10.79 -9.40 -7.63
C ALA A 532 12.15 -9.03 -7.02
N GLY A 533 13.04 -10.00 -6.90
CA GLY A 533 14.44 -9.80 -6.54
C GLY A 533 15.30 -9.83 -7.79
N PHE A 534 16.34 -9.00 -7.83
CA PHE A 534 17.38 -9.00 -8.85
C PHE A 534 18.72 -9.21 -8.18
N VAL A 535 19.56 -10.03 -8.80
CA VAL A 535 20.91 -10.32 -8.34
C VAL A 535 21.90 -10.27 -9.48
N ARG A 536 23.17 -9.98 -9.16
CA ARG A 536 24.31 -10.17 -10.04
C ARG A 536 25.50 -10.67 -9.24
N ASP A 537 26.46 -11.27 -9.93
CA ASP A 537 27.73 -11.64 -9.31
C ASP A 537 28.55 -10.37 -9.03
N GLY A 538 29.18 -10.32 -7.86
CA GLY A 538 29.84 -9.12 -7.32
C GLY A 538 31.22 -8.83 -7.89
N ASP A 539 31.62 -9.53 -8.95
CA ASP A 539 32.89 -9.27 -9.61
C ASP A 539 32.80 -7.95 -10.40
N GLU A 540 33.89 -7.19 -10.31
CA GLU A 540 34.06 -5.79 -10.69
C GLU A 540 33.40 -5.46 -12.04
N ASP A 541 32.82 -4.26 -12.13
CA ASP A 541 32.35 -3.67 -13.39
C ASP A 541 33.47 -3.88 -14.42
N GLY A 542 33.25 -4.85 -15.33
CA GLY A 542 34.33 -5.42 -16.10
C GLY A 542 35.15 -4.32 -16.74
N GLU A 543 36.47 -4.35 -16.52
CA GLU A 543 37.41 -3.78 -17.46
C GLU A 543 36.87 -4.14 -18.84
N SER A 544 36.55 -3.10 -19.60
CA SER A 544 36.13 -3.18 -20.98
C SER A 544 36.93 -4.28 -21.64
N LYS A 545 36.27 -5.39 -22.02
CA LYS A 545 36.86 -6.34 -22.96
C LYS A 545 37.15 -5.52 -24.20
N GLU A 546 38.40 -5.07 -24.32
CA GLU A 546 38.95 -4.61 -25.57
C GLU A 546 38.59 -5.69 -26.58
N ILE A 547 37.84 -5.26 -27.60
CA ILE A 547 37.60 -6.05 -28.79
C ILE A 547 39.00 -6.34 -29.33
N GLN A 548 39.53 -7.53 -29.05
CA GLN A 548 40.60 -8.10 -29.83
C GLN A 548 39.99 -8.31 -31.21
N ASP A 549 40.23 -7.34 -32.10
CA ASP A 549 40.05 -7.54 -33.53
C ASP A 549 40.78 -8.82 -33.91
N GLU A 550 40.00 -9.83 -34.28
CA GLU A 550 40.48 -11.01 -34.98
C GLU A 550 41.17 -10.53 -36.26
N LYS A 551 42.50 -10.45 -36.22
CA LYS A 551 43.31 -10.47 -37.44
C LYS A 551 43.07 -11.83 -38.09
N VAL A 552 42.30 -11.80 -39.16
CA VAL A 552 42.19 -12.87 -40.14
C VAL A 552 43.57 -13.04 -40.77
N ASP A 553 44.20 -14.18 -40.48
CA ASP A 553 45.34 -14.67 -41.26
C ASP A 553 44.86 -14.94 -42.69
N ALA A 554 45.32 -14.13 -43.62
CA ALA A 554 45.30 -14.43 -45.04
C ALA A 554 46.75 -14.51 -45.49
N ASP A 555 47.22 -15.75 -45.70
CA ASP A 555 48.36 -16.07 -46.52
C ASP A 555 48.12 -15.48 -47.92
N GLU A 556 49.01 -14.61 -48.40
CA GLU A 556 49.28 -14.41 -49.83
C GLU A 556 50.63 -13.68 -49.98
N ASP A 557 51.64 -14.52 -50.23
CA ASP A 557 52.74 -14.42 -51.18
C ASP A 557 53.53 -13.11 -51.37
N GLU A 558 54.84 -13.35 -51.31
CA GLU A 558 55.99 -12.53 -51.69
C GLU A 558 55.78 -11.75 -53.00
N ASP A 559 56.10 -10.45 -52.97
CA ASP A 559 56.80 -9.79 -54.07
C ASP A 559 57.64 -8.63 -53.50
N GLU A 560 58.95 -8.78 -53.66
CA GLU A 560 59.97 -7.75 -53.47
C GLU A 560 59.81 -6.67 -54.54
N GLU A 561 59.81 -5.38 -54.18
CA GLU A 561 60.44 -4.36 -55.02
C GLU A 561 60.79 -3.09 -54.23
N ASP A 562 62.01 -2.64 -54.50
CA ASP A 562 62.74 -1.51 -53.92
C ASP A 562 62.04 -0.15 -54.08
N GLY A 563 62.32 0.76 -53.15
CA GLY A 563 61.95 2.16 -53.30
C GLY A 563 62.33 3.02 -52.10
N GLU A 564 63.59 3.42 -52.06
CA GLU A 564 64.10 4.55 -51.29
C GLU A 564 63.19 5.79 -51.49
N ASP A 565 62.88 6.51 -50.41
CA ASP A 565 63.10 7.97 -50.39
C ASP A 565 62.81 8.55 -48.99
N GLU A 566 63.82 9.27 -48.51
CA GLU A 566 63.84 10.18 -47.37
C GLU A 566 62.63 11.13 -47.39
N TRP A 567 62.16 11.59 -46.21
CA TRP A 567 61.92 13.01 -46.01
C TRP A 567 61.84 13.38 -44.51
N GLU A 568 62.72 14.29 -44.11
CA GLU A 568 62.87 14.89 -42.80
C GLU A 568 61.80 15.96 -42.52
N GLY A 569 61.44 16.10 -41.23
CA GLY A 569 61.32 17.39 -40.51
C GLY A 569 60.31 18.45 -40.98
N PHE A 570 59.44 18.92 -40.08
CA PHE A 570 59.70 20.09 -39.20
C PHE A 570 58.42 20.55 -38.47
N SER A 571 58.61 20.93 -37.19
CA SER A 571 57.97 22.01 -36.37
C SER A 571 56.56 22.53 -36.73
N ASP A 572 55.64 22.81 -35.81
CA ASP A 572 55.71 23.38 -34.45
C ASP A 572 54.53 22.89 -33.60
#